data_AF-A0A1A8GFP4-F1
#
_entry.id   AF-A0A1A8GFP4-F1
#
_cell.length_a   1.000
_cell.length_b   1.000
_cell.length_c   1.000
_cell.angle_alpha   90.00
_cell.angle_beta   90.00
_cell.angle_gamma   90.00
#
_symmetry.space_group_name_H-M   'P 1'
#
loop_
_entity.id
_entity.type
_entity.pdbx_description
1 polymer ?
#
loop_
_entity_poly.entity_id
_entity_poly.type
_entity_poly.pdbx_seq_one_letter_code
_entity_poly.pdbx_strand_id
1 'polypeptide(L)'
;MLTLSADMDDSSSLLDLLECSVCLERLDTTARVLPCQHTFCRRCLENIVSSRNELRCPECRILVDCGVDDLPANILLVRLLDGIKQRPQRGSGGGGG
;
A
#
# COMPACT_ATOMS: atom_id res chain seq x y z
N MET A 1 -28.72 -19.57 -13.43
CA MET A 1 -27.30 -19.36 -13.75
C MET A 1 -27.22 -18.12 -14.63
N LEU A 2 -26.71 -16.95 -14.27
CA LEU A 2 -25.87 -16.47 -13.17
C LEU A 2 -26.36 -15.03 -12.91
N THR A 3 -26.96 -14.74 -11.75
CA THR A 3 -27.05 -13.35 -11.30
C THR A 3 -25.67 -13.04 -10.73
N LEU A 4 -24.87 -12.32 -11.52
CA LEU A 4 -23.56 -11.84 -11.14
C LEU A 4 -23.73 -10.99 -9.88
N SER A 5 -23.59 -11.65 -8.74
CA SER A 5 -23.54 -11.05 -7.43
C SER A 5 -22.15 -10.45 -7.32
N ALA A 6 -22.08 -9.13 -7.39
CA ALA A 6 -21.15 -8.33 -6.63
C ALA A 6 -21.40 -6.89 -7.02
N ASP A 7 -21.99 -6.13 -6.11
CA ASP A 7 -21.56 -4.76 -5.91
C ASP A 7 -20.03 -4.82 -5.69
N MET A 8 -19.26 -4.80 -6.77
CA MET A 8 -17.81 -4.58 -6.72
C MET A 8 -17.67 -3.14 -6.24
N ASP A 9 -17.45 -2.98 -4.94
CA ASP A 9 -17.04 -1.72 -4.35
C ASP A 9 -15.74 -1.29 -5.04
N ASP A 10 -15.87 -0.37 -6.01
CA ASP A 10 -14.80 0.18 -6.85
C ASP A 10 -13.58 0.66 -6.03
N SER A 11 -13.81 1.04 -4.76
CA SER A 11 -12.78 1.46 -3.82
C SER A 11 -11.94 0.31 -3.25
N SER A 12 -12.49 -0.90 -3.19
CA SER A 12 -11.79 -2.10 -2.73
C SER A 12 -10.76 -2.57 -3.76
N SER A 13 -11.10 -2.51 -5.05
CA SER A 13 -10.19 -2.84 -6.16
C SER A 13 -8.94 -1.95 -6.21
N LEU A 14 -9.06 -0.68 -5.78
CA LEU A 14 -7.92 0.24 -5.68
C LEU A 14 -6.99 -0.08 -4.50
N LEU A 15 -7.54 -0.54 -3.37
CA LEU A 15 -6.74 -0.94 -2.20
C LEU A 15 -5.92 -2.20 -2.48
N ASP A 16 -6.45 -3.10 -3.30
CA ASP A 16 -5.76 -4.34 -3.69
C ASP A 16 -4.58 -4.06 -4.64
N LEU A 17 -4.52 -2.87 -5.26
CA LEU A 17 -3.35 -2.40 -6.02
C LEU A 17 -2.24 -1.80 -5.12
N LEU A 18 -2.54 -1.54 -3.84
CA LEU A 18 -1.62 -0.91 -2.89
C LEU A 18 -1.03 -1.96 -1.94
N GLU A 19 -0.40 -2.99 -2.49
CA GLU A 19 0.19 -4.08 -1.72
C GLU A 19 1.72 -4.10 -1.81
N CYS A 20 2.36 -4.59 -0.75
CA CYS A 20 3.79 -4.83 -0.77
C CYS A 20 4.09 -6.13 -1.51
N SER A 21 4.89 -6.07 -2.57
CA SER A 21 5.27 -7.27 -3.35
C SER A 21 6.12 -8.30 -2.59
N VAL A 22 6.56 -7.98 -1.36
CA VAL A 22 7.33 -8.90 -0.50
C VAL A 22 6.44 -9.73 0.42
N CYS A 23 5.51 -9.09 1.15
CA CYS A 23 4.65 -9.78 2.12
C CYS A 23 3.20 -9.94 1.66
N LEU A 24 2.83 -9.35 0.52
CA LEU A 24 1.48 -9.34 -0.04
C LEU A 24 0.42 -8.77 0.93
N GLU A 25 0.88 -7.91 1.86
CA GLU A 25 -0.01 -7.15 2.73
C GLU A 25 -0.15 -5.72 2.18
N ARG A 26 -1.27 -5.07 2.51
CA ARG A 26 -1.55 -3.68 2.13
C ARG A 26 -0.49 -2.73 2.67
N LEU A 27 -0.05 -1.80 1.82
CA LEU A 27 0.82 -0.71 2.18
C LEU A 27 0.06 0.31 3.02
N ASP A 28 0.73 0.84 4.03
CA ASP A 28 0.23 1.93 4.86
C ASP A 28 1.10 3.19 4.69
N THR A 29 0.80 4.22 5.48
CA THR A 29 1.53 5.50 5.43
C THR A 29 2.99 5.41 5.88
N THR A 30 3.42 4.27 6.45
CA THR A 30 4.81 4.03 6.85
C THR A 30 5.67 3.46 5.71
N ALA A 31 5.05 3.01 4.62
CA ALA A 31 5.74 2.49 3.45
C ALA A 31 6.79 3.47 2.92
N ARG A 32 7.92 2.92 2.48
CA ARG A 32 9.09 3.68 2.04
C ARG A 32 9.32 3.51 0.55
N VAL A 33 9.71 4.60 -0.10
CA VAL A 33 10.07 4.63 -1.52
C VAL A 33 11.58 4.50 -1.65
N LEU A 34 12.04 3.51 -2.41
CA LEU A 34 13.46 3.37 -2.73
C LEU A 34 13.89 4.39 -3.80
N PRO A 35 15.19 4.69 -3.97
CA PRO A 35 15.70 5.56 -5.05
C PRO A 35 15.45 5.06 -6.49
N CYS A 36 14.92 3.83 -6.63
CA CYS A 36 14.46 3.26 -7.89
C CYS A 36 12.94 3.37 -8.09
N GLN A 37 12.26 4.08 -7.19
CA GLN A 37 10.83 4.40 -7.15
C GLN A 37 9.87 3.26 -6.81
N HIS A 38 10.39 2.05 -6.53
CA HIS A 38 9.58 0.98 -5.94
C HIS A 38 9.28 1.25 -4.47
N THR A 39 8.08 0.90 -4.03
CA THR A 39 7.57 1.17 -2.67
C THR A 39 7.33 -0.15 -1.93
N PHE A 40 7.80 -0.24 -0.69
CA PHE A 40 7.64 -1.45 0.15
C PHE A 40 7.24 -1.09 1.57
N CYS A 41 6.66 -2.07 2.28
CA CYS A 41 6.36 -1.95 3.70
C CYS A 41 7.66 -1.75 4.50
N ARG A 42 7.64 -0.86 5.50
CA ARG A 42 8.85 -0.56 6.32
C ARG A 42 9.43 -1.83 6.95
N ARG A 43 8.58 -2.66 7.56
CA ARG A 43 8.92 -3.96 8.17
C ARG A 43 9.69 -4.87 7.18
N CYS A 44 9.27 -4.86 5.92
CA CYS A 44 9.85 -5.69 4.87
C CYS A 44 11.29 -5.26 4.57
N LEU A 45 11.52 -3.94 4.47
CA LEU A 45 12.85 -3.37 4.24
C LEU A 45 13.78 -3.61 5.44
N GLU A 46 13.30 -3.42 6.66
CA GLU A 46 14.06 -3.70 7.90
C GLU A 46 14.50 -5.17 7.97
N ASN A 47 13.62 -6.11 7.63
CA ASN A 47 13.94 -7.54 7.58
C ASN A 47 14.99 -7.88 6.51
N ILE A 48 14.94 -7.22 5.35
CA ILE A 48 15.94 -7.41 4.28
C ILE A 48 17.32 -6.94 4.76
N VAL A 49 17.41 -5.74 5.33
CA VAL A 49 18.68 -5.21 5.86
C VAL A 49 19.23 -6.11 6.96
N SER A 50 18.37 -6.56 7.88
CA SER A 50 18.76 -7.42 8.99
C SER A 50 19.27 -8.80 8.55
N SER A 51 18.79 -9.31 7.41
CA SER A 51 19.16 -10.64 6.92
C SER A 51 20.35 -10.63 5.96
N ARG A 52 20.57 -9.56 5.20
CA ARG A 52 21.58 -9.47 4.15
C ARG A 52 22.70 -8.49 4.43
N ASN A 53 22.57 -7.65 5.46
CA ASN A 53 23.50 -6.58 5.80
C ASN A 53 23.67 -5.52 4.68
N GLU A 54 22.81 -5.55 3.67
CA GLU A 54 22.68 -4.59 2.56
C GLU A 54 21.20 -4.45 2.18
N LEU A 55 20.82 -3.29 1.62
CA LEU A 55 19.49 -3.08 1.07
C LEU A 55 19.54 -3.06 -0.46
N ARG A 56 18.91 -4.04 -1.10
CA ARG A 56 18.66 -4.04 -2.55
C ARG A 56 17.17 -4.11 -2.81
N CYS A 57 16.72 -3.39 -3.84
CA CYS A 57 15.32 -3.45 -4.27
C CYS A 57 14.92 -4.89 -4.62
N PRO A 58 13.84 -5.44 -4.01
CA PRO A 58 13.32 -6.77 -4.35
C PRO A 58 12.95 -6.95 -5.82
N GLU A 59 12.56 -5.88 -6.52
CA GLU A 59 12.06 -5.95 -7.90
C GLU A 59 13.17 -5.72 -8.94
N CYS A 60 13.93 -4.63 -8.82
CA CYS A 60 14.94 -4.27 -9.82
C CYS A 60 16.39 -4.49 -9.37
N ARG A 61 16.62 -4.97 -8.13
CA ARG A 61 17.93 -5.29 -7.55
C ARG A 61 18.93 -4.14 -7.41
N ILE A 62 18.50 -2.90 -7.65
CA ILE A 62 19.30 -1.69 -7.43
C ILE A 62 19.67 -1.58 -5.95
N LEU A 63 20.94 -1.28 -5.67
CA LEU A 63 21.47 -1.05 -4.32
C LEU A 63 20.96 0.29 -3.77
N VAL A 64 20.68 0.30 -2.47
CA VAL A 64 20.19 1.48 -1.74
C VAL A 64 21.22 1.85 -0.68
N ASP A 65 21.87 3.00 -0.86
CA ASP A 65 23.01 3.45 -0.05
C ASP A 65 22.59 4.31 1.17
N CYS A 66 21.39 4.09 1.71
CA CYS A 66 20.89 4.77 2.91
C CYS A 66 20.08 3.84 3.81
N GLY A 67 19.86 4.26 5.06
CA GLY A 67 19.06 3.50 6.02
C GLY A 67 17.57 3.54 5.68
N VAL A 68 16.80 2.57 6.18
CA VAL A 68 15.34 2.51 5.97
C VAL A 68 14.62 3.74 6.52
N ASP A 69 15.16 4.33 7.60
CA ASP A 69 14.65 5.55 8.21
C ASP A 69 14.85 6.80 7.36
N ASP A 70 15.89 6.83 6.52
CA ASP A 70 16.23 7.94 5.64
C ASP A 70 15.41 7.94 4.34
N LEU A 71 14.70 6.84 4.06
CA LEU A 71 13.87 6.72 2.88
C LEU A 71 12.59 7.56 3.02
N PRO A 72 12.18 8.29 1.96
CA PRO A 72 10.97 9.08 1.99
C PRO A 72 9.71 8.19 2.02
N ALA A 73 8.65 8.72 2.63
CA ALA A 73 7.31 8.14 2.51
C ALA A 73 6.74 8.42 1.10
N ASN A 74 5.87 7.53 0.62
CA ASN A 74 5.16 7.77 -0.63
C ASN A 74 3.96 8.70 -0.39
N ILE A 75 4.11 10.00 -0.65
CA ILE A 75 3.04 10.99 -0.41
C ILE A 75 1.79 10.72 -1.26
N LEU A 76 1.93 10.14 -2.46
CA LEU A 76 0.79 9.76 -3.29
C LEU A 76 0.01 8.61 -2.64
N LEU A 77 0.71 7.59 -2.13
CA LEU A 77 0.09 6.51 -1.36
C LEU A 77 -0.70 7.06 -0.17
N VAL A 78 -0.11 7.96 0.61
CA VAL A 78 -0.80 8.58 1.77
C VAL A 78 -2.10 9.26 1.32
N ARG A 79 -2.05 10.07 0.26
CA ARG A 79 -3.24 10.76 -0.27
C ARG A 79 -4.30 9.80 -0.81
N LEU A 80 -3.89 8.70 -1.46
CA LEU A 80 -4.80 7.66 -1.94
C LEU A 80 -5.50 6.96 -0.78
N LEU A 81 -4.73 6.54 0.24
CA LEU A 81 -5.27 5.91 1.44
C LEU A 81 -6.25 6.81 2.20
N ASP A 82 -5.96 8.11 2.28
CA ASP A 82 -6.86 9.09 2.90
C ASP A 82 -8.14 9.32 2.09
N GLY A 83 -8.02 9.41 0.75
CA GLY A 83 -9.16 9.59 -0.13
C GLY A 83 -10.14 8.41 -0.09
N ILE A 84 -9.61 7.19 -0.02
CA ILE A 84 -10.41 5.96 0.07
C ILE A 84 -11.19 5.90 1.40
N LYS A 85 -10.58 6.31 2.51
CA LYS A 85 -11.22 6.33 3.84
C LYS A 85 -12.36 7.35 3.95
N GLN A 86 -12.37 8.40 3.13
CA GLN A 86 -13.30 9.52 3.24
C GLN A 86 -14.62 9.34 2.49
N ARG A 87 -14.85 8.25 1.73
CA ARG A 87 -16.14 8.04 1.06
C ARG A 87 -17.21 7.74 2.13
N PRO A 88 -18.14 8.67 2.43
CA PRO A 88 -19.23 8.36 3.33
C PRO A 88 -20.11 7.38 2.57
N GLN A 89 -20.34 6.18 3.10
CA GLN A 89 -21.49 5.41 2.66
C GLN A 89 -22.72 6.28 2.91
N ARG A 90 -23.26 6.88 1.85
CA ARG A 90 -24.60 7.47 1.87
C ARG A 90 -25.57 6.32 2.05
N GLY A 91 -25.77 5.93 3.31
CA GLY A 91 -26.85 5.03 3.69
C GLY A 91 -28.16 5.70 3.28
N SER A 92 -28.81 5.12 2.28
CA SER A 92 -30.26 5.22 2.12
C SER A 92 -30.90 4.70 3.40
N GLY A 93 -31.20 5.60 4.32
CA GLY A 93 -32.08 5.36 5.46
C GLY A 93 -33.38 6.13 5.25
N GLY A 94 -34.24 5.59 4.39
CA GLY A 94 -35.67 5.92 4.45
C GLY A 94 -36.31 5.13 5.59
N GLY A 95 -37.17 5.80 6.36
CA GLY A 95 -38.15 5.13 7.24
C GLY A 95 -38.18 5.63 8.68
N GLY A 96 -39.32 6.23 9.06
CA GLY A 96 -39.85 6.20 10.42
C GLY A 96 -40.04 7.56 11.10
N GLY A 97 -41.27 8.08 11.03
CA GLY A 97 -41.74 9.27 11.75
C GLY A 97 -42.99 9.85 11.12
#